data_AF-A0A7V9Q137-F1
#
_entry.id   AF-A0A7V9Q137-F1
#
_cell.length_a   1.000
_cell.length_b   1.000
_cell.length_c   1.000
_cell.angle_alpha   90.00
_cell.angle_beta   90.00
_cell.angle_gamma   90.00
#
_symmetry.space_group_name_H-M   'P 1'
#
loop_
_entity.id
_entity.type
_entity.pdbx_description
1 polymer ?
#
loop_
_entity_poly.entity_id
_entity_poly.type
_entity_poly.pdbx_seq_one_letter_code
_entity_poly.pdbx_strand_id
1 'polypeptide(L)' 'MATSDAHRAIDAVWRIESARVIAGLARVMRDVGLAEELAQDAL' A
#
# COMPACT_ATOMS: atom_id res chain seq x y z
N MET A 1 -12.15 14.88 -15.08
CA MET A 1 -11.59 13.83 -15.95
C MET A 1 -10.11 13.54 -15.73
N ALA A 2 -9.30 14.41 -15.10
CA ALA A 2 -7.89 14.10 -14.76
C ALA A 2 -7.72 13.33 -13.42
N THR A 3 -8.61 13.57 -12.44
CA THR A 3 -8.55 12.91 -11.12
C THR A 3 -8.68 11.39 -11.20
N SER A 4 -9.48 10.87 -12.13
CA SER A 4 -9.68 9.42 -12.33
C SER A 4 -8.45 8.73 -12.92
N ASP A 5 -7.71 9.39 -13.81
CA ASP A 5 -6.50 8.82 -14.40
C ASP A 5 -5.35 8.80 -13.39
N ALA A 6 -5.25 9.83 -12.55
CA ALA A 6 -4.30 9.84 -11.44
C ALA A 6 -4.58 8.70 -10.45
N HIS A 7 -5.85 8.47 -10.06
CA HIS A 7 -6.22 7.35 -9.19
C HIS A 7 -5.90 5.99 -9.81
N ARG A 8 -6.20 5.79 -11.10
CA ARG A 8 -5.83 4.55 -11.80
C ARG A 8 -4.33 4.30 -11.84
N ALA A 9 -3.54 5.35 -12.04
CA ALA A 9 -2.09 5.24 -12.04
C ALA A 9 -1.58 4.86 -10.64
N ILE A 10 -2.15 5.48 -9.59
CA ILE A 10 -1.81 5.17 -8.19
C ILE A 10 -2.19 3.72 -7.86
N ASP A 11 -3.40 3.26 -8.23
CA ASP A 11 -3.83 1.87 -8.00
C ASP A 11 -2.91 0.85 -8.69
N ALA A 12 -2.48 1.16 -9.92
CA ALA A 12 -1.59 0.30 -10.67
C ALA A 12 -0.20 0.21 -10.02
N VAL A 13 0.34 1.34 -9.56
CA VAL A 13 1.62 1.39 -8.83
C VAL A 13 1.50 0.70 -7.49
N TRP A 14 0.42 0.96 -6.75
CA TRP A 14 0.15 0.35 -5.46
C TRP A 14 0.08 -1.17 -5.55
N ARG A 15 -0.55 -1.72 -6.60
CA ARG A 15 -0.63 -3.18 -6.81
C ARG A 15 0.73 -3.84 -7.06
N ILE A 16 1.73 -3.09 -7.52
CA ILE A 16 3.10 -3.56 -7.76
C ILE A 16 3.96 -3.41 -6.50
N GLU A 17 3.78 -2.30 -5.76
CA GLU A 17 4.65 -1.92 -4.64
C GLU A 17 4.10 -2.30 -3.26
N SER A 18 2.82 -2.69 -3.14
CA SER A 18 2.15 -3.00 -1.87
C SER A 18 2.90 -4.01 -1.02
N ALA A 19 3.40 -5.09 -1.63
CA ALA A 19 4.17 -6.11 -0.94
C ALA A 19 5.45 -5.56 -0.31
N ARG A 20 6.12 -4.59 -0.98
CA ARG A 20 7.32 -3.94 -0.46
C ARG A 20 7.00 -2.96 0.66
N VAL A 21 5.89 -2.23 0.55
CA VAL A 21 5.41 -1.33 1.59
C VAL A 21 5.05 -2.11 2.86
N ILE A 22 4.26 -3.18 2.73
CA ILE A 22 3.89 -4.08 3.84
C ILE A 22 5.14 -4.69 4.47
N ALA A 23 6.08 -5.19 3.67
CA ALA A 23 7.34 -5.74 4.20
C ALA A 23 8.18 -4.70 4.96
N GLY A 24 8.19 -3.45 4.49
CA GLY A 24 8.85 -2.34 5.18
C GLY A 24 8.19 -2.01 6.52
N LEU A 25 6.84 -1.90 6.52
CA LEU A 25 6.05 -1.64 7.72
C LEU A 25 6.22 -2.77 8.74
N ALA A 26 6.09 -4.01 8.31
CA ALA A 26 6.27 -5.20 9.16
C ALA A 26 7.67 -5.24 9.78
N ARG A 27 8.72 -4.76 9.08
CA ARG A 27 10.07 -4.74 9.62
C ARG A 27 10.27 -3.66 10.69
N VAL A 28 9.64 -2.49 10.53
CA VAL A 28 9.72 -1.40 11.52
C VAL A 28 8.87 -1.73 12.76
N MET A 29 7.67 -2.25 12.53
CA MET A 29 6.69 -2.52 13.59
C MET A 29 6.93 -3.88 14.27
N ARG A 30 7.73 -4.75 13.63
CA ARG A 30 7.96 -6.15 14.02
C ARG A 30 6.65 -6.95 14.17
N ASP A 31 5.62 -6.50 13.50
CA ASP A 31 4.28 -7.06 13.50
C ASP A 31 3.75 -7.01 12.07
N VAL A 32 3.50 -8.19 11.50
CA VAL A 32 2.99 -8.33 10.13
C VAL A 32 1.49 -8.05 10.10
N GLY A 33 0.74 -8.42 11.14
CA GLY A 33 -0.71 -8.23 11.18
C GLY A 33 -1.07 -6.75 11.24
N LEU A 34 -0.39 -5.99 12.11
CA LEU A 34 -0.59 -4.54 12.21
C LEU A 34 -0.12 -3.79 10.95
N ALA A 35 0.91 -4.31 10.26
CA ALA A 35 1.37 -3.76 8.99
C ALA A 35 0.38 -4.01 7.84
N GLU A 36 -0.28 -5.17 7.84
CA GLU A 36 -1.32 -5.50 6.87
C GLU A 36 -2.59 -4.67 7.08
N GLU A 37 -3.01 -4.45 8.32
CA GLU A 37 -4.15 -3.56 8.64
C GLU A 37 -3.90 -2.13 8.16
N LEU A 38 -2.72 -1.55 8.44
CA LEU A 38 -2.36 -0.21 7.97
C LEU A 38 -2.25 -0.11 6.44
N ALA A 39 -1.80 -1.18 5.78
CA ALA A 39 -1.76 -1.21 4.33
C ALA A 39 -3.15 -1.35 3.69
N GLN A 40 -4.10 -1.97 4.40
CA GLN A 40 -5.50 -2.03 3.99
C GLN A 40 -6.21 -0.70 4.20
N ASP A 41 -5.90 0.04 5.27
CA ASP A 41 -6.45 1.37 5.53
C ASP A 41 -5.91 2.44 4.55
N ALA A 42 -4.81 2.16 3.86
CA ALA A 42 -4.21 3.04 2.86
C ALA A 42 -4.84 2.94 1.46
N LEU A 43 -5.68 1.91 1.24
CA LEU A 43 -6.48 1.70 0.02
C LEU A 43 -7.82 2.46 0.08
#